data_AF-X1I9V4-F1
#
_entry.id   AF-X1I9V4-F1
#
_cell.length_a   1.000
_cell.length_b   1.000
_cell.length_c   1.000
_cell.angle_alpha   90.00
_cell.angle_beta   90.00
_cell.angle_gamma   90.00
#
_symmetry.space_group_name_H-M   'P 1'
#
loop_
_entity.id
_entity.type
_entity.pdbx_description
1 polymer ?
#
loop_
_entity_poly.entity_id
_entity_poly.type
_entity_poly.pdbx_seq_one_letter_code
_entity_poly.pdbx_strand_id
1 'polypeptide(L)'
;MTNMTPKKRMLTAYKGEKPDRVPVAPEFWYYIPAKVLGVDMIQLEREIPHWQALQKTFKHYSCEGWGIVQPQPKYDLFPINRQLQRIGEGRYEEKGIIHTPKGKLTARTLYDKKEPSWKIERFIKNFQNDWPFYEKFVLREANEYDWSAVQEALD
;
A
#
# COMPACT_ATOMS: atom_id res chain seq x y z
N MET A 1 -29.36 -0.05 -25.04
CA MET A 1 -28.92 0.46 -23.72
C MET A 1 -27.59 1.14 -23.94
N THR A 2 -27.40 2.36 -23.44
CA THR A 2 -26.14 3.10 -23.52
C THR A 2 -25.12 2.43 -22.61
N ASN A 3 -24.01 1.94 -23.17
CA ASN A 3 -22.94 1.31 -22.39
C ASN A 3 -22.29 2.35 -21.47
N MET A 4 -22.42 2.16 -20.15
CA MET A 4 -21.69 2.97 -19.17
C MET A 4 -20.21 2.61 -19.19
N THR A 5 -19.35 3.58 -18.89
CA THR A 5 -17.94 3.27 -18.61
C THR A 5 -17.83 2.48 -17.29
N PRO A 6 -16.77 1.69 -17.08
CA PRO A 6 -16.53 1.02 -15.79
C PRO A 6 -16.63 1.96 -14.59
N LYS A 7 -16.02 3.15 -14.69
CA LYS A 7 -16.08 4.19 -13.65
C LYS A 7 -17.52 4.65 -13.40
N LYS A 8 -18.28 4.97 -14.46
CA LYS A 8 -19.66 5.43 -14.31
C LYS A 8 -20.56 4.34 -13.71
N ARG A 9 -20.37 3.09 -14.12
CA ARG A 9 -21.12 1.92 -13.60
C ARG A 9 -20.90 1.74 -12.09
N MET A 10 -19.65 1.78 -11.63
CA MET A 10 -19.31 1.71 -10.20
C MET A 10 -19.94 2.86 -9.41
N LEU A 11 -19.79 4.10 -9.89
CA LEU A 11 -20.33 5.28 -9.20
C LEU A 11 -21.86 5.29 -9.15
N THR A 12 -22.54 4.84 -10.21
CA THR A 12 -24.00 4.69 -10.21
C THR A 12 -24.44 3.64 -9.18
N ALA A 13 -23.77 2.48 -9.12
CA ALA A 13 -24.06 1.48 -8.11
C ALA A 13 -23.82 1.98 -6.66
N TYR A 14 -22.72 2.70 -6.41
CA TYR A 14 -22.42 3.29 -5.10
C TYR A 14 -23.43 4.34 -4.64
N LYS A 15 -24.13 4.99 -5.58
CA LYS A 15 -25.22 5.93 -5.27
C LYS A 15 -26.55 5.23 -4.98
N GLY A 16 -26.63 3.90 -5.08
CA GLY A 16 -27.87 3.15 -5.01
C GLY A 16 -28.77 3.30 -6.24
N GLU A 17 -28.23 3.84 -7.35
CA GLU A 17 -28.93 3.95 -8.63
C GLU A 17 -28.77 2.65 -9.45
N LYS A 18 -29.60 2.46 -10.49
CA LYS A 18 -29.53 1.28 -11.36
C LYS A 18 -28.48 1.46 -12.46
N PRO A 19 -27.37 0.70 -12.45
CA PRO A 19 -26.40 0.69 -13.55
C PRO A 19 -26.94 -0.06 -14.79
N ASP A 20 -26.23 0.06 -15.91
CA ASP A 20 -26.51 -0.69 -17.15
C ASP A 20 -26.35 -2.22 -17.00
N ARG A 21 -25.48 -2.66 -16.08
CA ARG A 21 -25.33 -4.05 -15.60
C ARG A 21 -24.73 -4.05 -14.19
N VAL A 22 -24.79 -5.19 -13.49
CA VAL A 22 -24.13 -5.36 -12.18
C VAL A 22 -22.61 -5.15 -12.34
N PRO A 23 -21.99 -4.17 -11.66
CA PRO A 23 -20.54 -4.03 -11.67
C PRO A 23 -19.90 -5.16 -10.86
N VAL A 24 -18.72 -5.61 -11.30
CA VAL A 24 -17.92 -6.64 -10.63
C VAL A 24 -16.53 -6.08 -10.41
N ALA A 25 -16.14 -5.91 -9.15
CA ALA A 25 -14.82 -5.40 -8.75
C ALA A 25 -14.23 -6.29 -7.64
N PRO A 26 -13.62 -7.44 -8.00
CA PRO A 26 -13.05 -8.35 -7.01
C PRO A 26 -11.87 -7.73 -6.28
N GLU A 27 -11.66 -8.11 -5.03
CA GLU A 27 -10.48 -7.67 -4.29
C GLU A 27 -9.26 -8.53 -4.64
N PHE A 28 -8.51 -8.12 -5.67
CA PHE A 28 -7.37 -8.89 -6.17
C PHE A 28 -6.12 -8.84 -5.28
N TRP A 29 -5.99 -7.84 -4.41
CA TRP A 29 -4.89 -7.63 -3.45
C TRP A 29 -3.49 -7.92 -4.01
N TYR A 30 -2.87 -9.06 -3.71
CA TYR A 30 -1.43 -9.28 -3.96
C TYR A 30 -1.12 -10.43 -4.91
N TYR A 31 -1.64 -11.63 -4.64
CA TYR A 31 -1.30 -12.84 -5.41
C TYR A 31 -1.72 -12.77 -6.88
N ILE A 32 -2.95 -12.29 -7.13
CA ILE A 32 -3.48 -12.23 -8.49
C ILE A 32 -2.74 -11.17 -9.31
N PRO A 33 -2.50 -9.94 -8.81
CA PRO A 33 -1.67 -8.98 -9.53
C PRO A 33 -0.25 -9.46 -9.75
N ALA A 34 0.43 -10.04 -8.75
CA ALA A 34 1.78 -10.59 -8.91
C ALA A 34 1.84 -11.58 -10.09
N LYS A 35 0.86 -12.50 -10.15
CA LYS A 35 0.75 -13.50 -11.22
C LYS A 35 0.46 -12.88 -12.59
N VAL A 36 -0.47 -11.92 -12.67
CA VAL A 36 -0.80 -11.22 -13.93
C VAL A 36 0.39 -10.40 -14.44
N LEU A 37 1.20 -9.84 -13.54
CA LEU A 37 2.37 -9.05 -13.89
C LEU A 37 3.61 -9.91 -14.16
N GLY A 38 3.63 -11.18 -13.71
CA GLY A 38 4.77 -12.09 -13.87
C GLY A 38 5.95 -11.73 -12.96
N VAL A 39 5.67 -11.17 -11.78
CA VAL A 39 6.68 -10.68 -10.82
C VAL A 39 6.58 -11.45 -9.50
N ASP A 40 7.68 -11.47 -8.74
CA ASP A 40 7.67 -12.00 -7.39
C ASP A 40 7.09 -10.98 -6.39
N MET A 41 6.74 -11.43 -5.19
CA MET A 41 6.04 -10.59 -4.21
C MET A 41 6.90 -9.42 -3.69
N ILE A 42 8.22 -9.62 -3.62
CA ILE A 42 9.14 -8.56 -3.21
C ILE A 42 9.16 -7.46 -4.26
N GLN A 43 9.25 -7.83 -5.54
CA GLN A 43 9.16 -6.89 -6.64
C GLN A 43 7.81 -6.16 -6.65
N LEU A 44 6.69 -6.89 -6.50
CA LEU A 44 5.35 -6.29 -6.44
C LEU A 44 5.26 -5.22 -5.34
N GLU A 45 5.71 -5.52 -4.13
CA GLU A 45 5.53 -4.63 -2.99
C GLU A 45 6.49 -3.44 -2.95
N ARG A 46 7.71 -3.59 -3.49
CA ARG A 46 8.78 -2.60 -3.33
C ARG A 46 9.01 -1.74 -4.55
N GLU A 47 8.64 -2.21 -5.74
CA GLU A 47 8.99 -1.56 -7.00
C GLU A 47 7.77 -1.12 -7.80
N ILE A 48 6.59 -1.70 -7.54
CA ILE A 48 5.40 -1.45 -8.34
C ILE A 48 4.35 -0.71 -7.49
N PRO A 49 3.94 0.51 -7.90
CA PRO A 49 2.81 1.17 -7.26
C PRO A 49 1.56 0.27 -7.28
N HIS A 50 1.01 -0.02 -6.11
CA HIS A 50 -0.05 -1.01 -5.97
C HIS A 50 -1.28 -0.72 -6.85
N TRP A 51 -1.65 0.56 -6.99
CA TRP A 51 -2.76 0.99 -7.83
C TRP A 51 -2.53 0.64 -9.32
N GLN A 52 -1.30 0.69 -9.82
CA GLN A 52 -0.97 0.33 -11.20
C GLN A 52 -1.10 -1.18 -11.43
N ALA A 53 -0.62 -1.99 -10.46
CA ALA A 53 -0.77 -3.44 -10.50
C ALA A 53 -2.26 -3.85 -10.52
N LEU A 54 -3.08 -3.22 -9.68
CA LEU A 54 -4.53 -3.41 -9.67
C LEU A 54 -5.18 -2.97 -10.98
N GLN A 55 -4.86 -1.78 -11.51
CA GLN A 55 -5.41 -1.32 -12.79
C GLN A 55 -5.12 -2.30 -13.94
N LYS A 56 -3.89 -2.81 -14.04
CA LYS A 56 -3.52 -3.82 -15.04
C LYS A 56 -4.31 -5.11 -14.85
N THR A 57 -4.54 -5.52 -13.60
CA THR A 57 -5.29 -6.73 -13.26
C THR A 57 -6.78 -6.61 -13.61
N PHE A 58 -7.43 -5.49 -13.28
CA PHE A 58 -8.84 -5.25 -13.64
C PHE A 58 -9.03 -5.22 -15.16
N LYS A 59 -8.10 -4.59 -15.89
CA LYS A 59 -8.08 -4.59 -17.36
C LYS A 59 -7.94 -6.02 -17.91
N HIS A 60 -7.03 -6.83 -17.37
CA HIS A 60 -6.84 -8.22 -17.79
C HIS A 60 -8.12 -9.05 -17.67
N TYR A 61 -8.86 -8.90 -16.57
CA TYR A 61 -10.12 -9.64 -16.34
C TYR A 61 -11.37 -8.94 -16.88
N SER A 62 -11.24 -7.81 -17.58
CA SER A 62 -12.37 -7.05 -18.16
C SER A 62 -13.47 -6.71 -17.14
N CYS A 63 -13.06 -6.34 -15.94
CA CYS A 63 -13.95 -6.04 -14.83
C CYS A 63 -13.75 -4.60 -14.31
N GLU A 64 -14.72 -4.13 -13.54
CA GLU A 64 -14.59 -2.88 -12.81
C GLU A 64 -13.57 -3.03 -11.68
N GLY A 65 -13.17 -1.92 -11.07
CA GLY A 65 -12.15 -1.97 -10.03
C GLY A 65 -12.15 -0.74 -9.14
N TRP A 66 -11.53 -0.91 -8.00
CA TRP A 66 -11.15 0.16 -7.09
C TRP A 66 -9.70 -0.10 -6.65
N GLY A 67 -8.99 0.95 -6.29
CA GLY A 67 -7.62 0.86 -5.81
C GLY A 67 -7.39 1.83 -4.67
N ILE A 68 -6.41 1.51 -3.85
CA ILE A 68 -5.94 2.41 -2.80
C ILE A 68 -4.65 3.06 -3.29
N VAL A 69 -4.59 4.38 -3.19
CA VAL A 69 -3.37 5.15 -3.29
C VAL A 69 -3.22 5.94 -2.01
N GLN A 70 -1.98 6.05 -1.51
CA GLN A 70 -1.68 6.73 -0.26
C GLN A 70 -0.54 7.73 -0.51
N PRO A 71 -0.63 8.93 0.08
CA PRO A 71 0.47 9.87 0.01
C PRO A 71 1.63 9.38 0.89
N GLN A 72 2.82 9.91 0.65
CA GLN A 72 4.02 9.53 1.42
C GLN A 72 4.35 10.62 2.44
N PRO A 73 4.74 10.29 3.69
CA PRO A 73 5.13 11.31 4.65
C PRO A 73 6.40 12.02 4.17
N LYS A 74 6.47 13.34 4.36
CA LYS A 74 7.72 14.09 4.14
C LYS A 74 8.74 13.67 5.21
N TYR A 75 9.92 13.25 4.79
CA TYR A 75 10.93 12.61 5.67
C TYR A 75 11.81 13.60 6.45
N ASP A 76 11.58 14.90 6.28
CA ASP A 76 12.27 15.99 6.96
C ASP A 76 12.02 16.03 8.47
N LEU A 77 10.81 15.68 8.93
CA LEU A 77 10.42 15.80 10.33
C LEU A 77 10.83 14.60 11.22
N PHE A 78 10.94 13.40 10.65
CA PHE A 78 11.34 12.18 11.36
C PHE A 78 12.10 11.23 10.42
N PRO A 79 13.44 11.28 10.37
CA PRO A 79 14.20 10.41 9.49
C PRO A 79 14.02 8.95 9.90
N ILE A 80 13.57 8.14 8.94
CA ILE A 80 13.52 6.68 9.07
C ILE A 80 14.73 6.07 8.35
N ASN A 81 15.56 5.36 9.09
CA ASN A 81 16.60 4.53 8.51
C ASN A 81 16.01 3.15 8.23
N ARG A 82 16.20 2.64 7.02
CA ARG A 82 15.79 1.29 6.62
C ARG A 82 17.01 0.49 6.23
N GLN A 83 17.19 -0.66 6.86
CA GLN A 83 18.26 -1.59 6.57
C GLN A 83 17.65 -2.89 6.07
N LEU A 84 17.89 -3.21 4.80
CA LEU A 84 17.44 -4.46 4.20
C LEU A 84 18.59 -5.47 4.20
N GLN A 85 18.33 -6.65 4.76
CA GLN A 85 19.28 -7.74 4.82
C GLN A 85 18.68 -9.00 4.21
N ARG A 86 19.45 -9.70 3.37
CA ARG A 86 19.07 -11.04 2.91
C ARG A 86 19.30 -12.05 4.03
N ILE A 87 18.31 -12.88 4.34
CA ILE A 87 18.39 -13.88 5.41
C ILE A 87 18.38 -15.33 4.92
N GLY A 88 18.27 -15.54 3.60
CA GLY A 88 18.32 -16.88 2.97
C GLY A 88 17.02 -17.24 2.26
N GLU A 89 17.04 -18.26 1.40
CA GLU A 89 15.84 -18.88 0.79
C GLU A 89 14.89 -17.92 0.03
N GLY A 90 15.41 -16.80 -0.48
CA GLY A 90 14.58 -15.78 -1.13
C GLY A 90 13.87 -14.83 -0.16
N ARG A 91 14.26 -14.83 1.12
CA ARG A 91 13.73 -13.94 2.15
C ARG A 91 14.68 -12.79 2.49
N TYR A 92 14.08 -11.67 2.85
CA TYR A 92 14.77 -10.47 3.32
C TYR A 92 14.11 -9.94 4.58
N GLU A 93 14.90 -9.41 5.48
CA GLU A 93 14.43 -8.69 6.66
C GLU A 93 14.75 -7.21 6.48
N GLU A 94 13.74 -6.35 6.60
CA GLU A 94 13.93 -4.91 6.66
C GLU A 94 13.76 -4.43 8.10
N LYS A 95 14.79 -3.79 8.64
CA LYS A 95 14.72 -3.08 9.93
C LYS A 95 14.48 -1.60 9.70
N GLY A 96 13.34 -1.10 10.16
CA GLY A 96 13.00 0.31 10.20
C GLY A 96 13.36 0.91 11.57
N ILE A 97 14.06 2.05 11.57
CA ILE A 97 14.48 2.77 12.78
C ILE A 97 14.01 4.21 12.69
N ILE A 98 13.11 4.61 13.58
CA ILE A 98 12.68 6.00 13.76
C ILE A 98 13.47 6.57 14.94
N HIS A 99 14.16 7.69 14.71
CA HIS A 99 14.85 8.42 15.77
C HIS A 99 13.90 9.41 16.42
N THR A 100 13.76 9.34 17.74
CA THR A 100 12.91 10.22 18.54
C THR A 100 13.75 10.91 19.62
N PRO A 101 13.28 12.03 20.20
CA PRO A 101 14.00 12.68 21.30
C PRO A 101 14.25 11.80 22.54
N LYS A 102 13.46 10.73 22.75
CA LYS A 102 13.61 9.82 23.90
C LYS A 102 14.28 8.49 23.56
N GLY A 103 14.69 8.27 22.31
CA GLY A 103 15.36 7.03 21.90
C GLY A 103 15.02 6.61 20.47
N LYS A 104 15.05 5.31 20.21
CA LYS A 104 14.79 4.74 18.89
C LYS A 104 13.57 3.84 18.96
N LEU A 105 12.66 4.00 18.00
CA LEU A 105 11.60 3.01 17.76
C LEU A 105 12.06 2.10 16.62
N THR A 106 11.98 0.78 16.83
CA THR A 106 12.37 -0.21 15.83
C THR A 106 11.21 -1.08 15.41
N ALA A 107 11.11 -1.35 14.11
CA ALA A 107 10.23 -2.35 13.55
C ALA A 107 10.99 -3.22 12.57
N ARG A 108 10.47 -4.42 12.33
CA ARG A 108 11.02 -5.35 11.35
C ARG A 108 9.93 -5.95 10.50
N THR A 109 10.19 -5.97 9.20
CA THR A 109 9.32 -6.57 8.18
C THR A 109 10.07 -7.75 7.56
N LEU A 110 9.42 -8.90 7.43
CA LEU A 110 9.92 -9.99 6.62
C LEU A 110 9.30 -9.92 5.22
N TYR A 111 10.15 -9.99 4.21
CA TYR A 111 9.80 -10.12 2.80
C TYR A 111 10.12 -11.54 2.34
N ASP A 112 9.23 -12.11 1.53
CA ASP A 112 9.37 -13.41 0.89
C ASP A 112 9.04 -13.26 -0.61
N LYS A 113 9.66 -14.06 -1.47
CA LYS A 113 9.37 -14.03 -2.92
C LYS A 113 7.97 -14.51 -3.27
N LYS A 114 7.38 -15.37 -2.45
CA LYS A 114 6.10 -16.05 -2.72
C LYS A 114 4.95 -15.50 -1.90
N GLU A 115 5.24 -14.94 -0.73
CA GLU A 115 4.24 -14.52 0.26
C GLU A 115 4.29 -12.99 0.47
N PRO A 116 3.14 -12.32 0.67
CA PRO A 116 3.10 -10.92 1.05
C PRO A 116 3.88 -10.67 2.33
N SER A 117 4.55 -9.52 2.44
CA SER A 117 5.37 -9.21 3.61
C SER A 117 4.54 -9.10 4.89
N TRP A 118 5.19 -9.38 6.02
CA TRP A 118 4.55 -9.23 7.33
C TRP A 118 5.49 -8.62 8.36
N LYS A 119 4.90 -7.99 9.39
CA LYS A 119 5.65 -7.47 10.53
C LYS A 119 6.02 -8.61 11.46
N ILE A 120 7.32 -8.86 11.62
CA ILE A 120 7.85 -9.73 12.68
C ILE A 120 8.13 -8.94 13.96
N GLU A 121 8.18 -7.61 13.85
CA GLU A 121 8.39 -6.71 14.96
C GLU A 121 7.69 -5.35 14.70
N ARG A 122 6.87 -4.87 15.63
CA ARG A 122 6.19 -3.55 15.54
C ARG A 122 6.92 -2.46 16.33
N PHE A 123 6.74 -1.19 15.94
CA PHE A 123 7.40 -0.04 16.59
C PHE A 123 7.09 0.13 18.08
N ILE A 124 5.86 -0.20 18.50
CA ILE A 124 5.41 -0.05 19.90
C ILE A 124 5.74 -1.33 20.67
N LYS A 125 6.58 -1.23 21.71
CA LYS A 125 6.92 -2.28 22.69
C LYS A 125 6.27 -2.03 24.03
N ASN A 126 6.26 -0.77 24.42
CA ASN A 126 5.63 -0.28 25.62
C ASN A 126 4.71 0.86 25.18
N PHE A 127 3.40 0.67 25.31
CA PHE A 127 2.43 1.63 24.82
C PHE A 127 2.61 3.01 25.46
N GLN A 128 2.79 3.08 26.78
CA GLN A 128 2.92 4.32 27.53
C GLN A 128 4.14 5.15 27.07
N ASN A 129 5.23 4.47 26.73
CA ASN A 129 6.49 5.13 26.36
C ASN A 129 6.58 5.41 24.85
N ASP A 130 6.12 4.48 24.01
CA ASP A 130 6.37 4.51 22.56
C ASP A 130 5.24 5.19 21.79
N TRP A 131 3.99 5.03 22.23
CA TRP A 131 2.82 5.59 21.54
C TRP A 131 2.91 7.11 21.33
N PRO A 132 3.28 7.95 22.34
CA PRO A 132 3.33 9.39 22.15
C PRO A 132 4.30 9.87 21.05
N PHE A 133 5.28 9.04 20.68
CA PHE A 133 6.19 9.33 19.57
C PHE A 133 5.72 8.70 18.26
N TYR A 134 5.22 7.47 18.33
CA TYR A 134 4.70 6.79 17.15
C TYR A 134 3.47 7.48 16.58
N GLU A 135 2.59 8.01 17.43
CA GLU A 135 1.42 8.81 17.06
C GLU A 135 1.82 10.01 16.21
N LYS A 136 2.80 10.80 16.66
CA LYS A 136 3.31 11.95 15.90
C LYS A 136 3.93 11.55 14.56
N PHE A 137 4.43 10.32 14.46
CA PHE A 137 4.98 9.80 13.22
C PHE A 137 3.89 9.42 12.21
N VAL A 138 2.77 8.83 12.67
CA VAL A 138 1.72 8.26 11.79
C VAL A 138 0.48 9.15 11.63
N LEU A 139 0.12 9.96 12.64
CA LEU A 139 -1.04 10.87 12.64
C LEU A 139 -0.57 12.30 12.37
N ARG A 140 -0.02 12.50 11.17
CA ARG A 140 0.46 13.79 10.68
C ARG A 140 -0.65 14.59 10.01
N GLU A 141 -0.45 15.90 9.95
CA GLU A 141 -1.32 16.81 9.20
C GLU A 141 -1.20 16.59 7.69
N ALA A 142 -2.27 16.87 6.95
CA ALA A 142 -2.32 16.60 5.50
C ALA A 142 -1.22 17.33 4.71
N ASN A 143 -0.79 18.52 5.15
CA ASN A 143 0.28 19.29 4.51
C ASN A 143 1.70 18.71 4.74
N GLU A 144 1.85 17.77 5.67
CA GLU A 144 3.11 17.06 5.98
C GLU A 144 3.32 15.81 5.12
N TYR A 145 2.39 15.56 4.19
CA TYR A 145 2.48 14.49 3.20
C TYR A 145 2.80 15.02 1.81
N ASP A 146 3.50 14.21 1.03
CA ASP A 146 3.64 14.35 -0.42
C ASP A 146 2.50 13.61 -1.12
N TRP A 147 1.68 14.39 -1.83
CA TRP A 147 0.49 13.94 -2.54
C TRP A 147 0.75 13.62 -4.02
N SER A 148 1.99 13.74 -4.50
CA SER A 148 2.37 13.52 -5.91
C SER A 148 1.84 12.19 -6.46
N ALA A 149 2.09 11.08 -5.76
CA ALA A 149 1.64 9.75 -6.16
C ALA A 149 0.10 9.60 -6.16
N VAL A 150 -0.60 10.33 -5.28
CA VAL A 150 -2.07 10.35 -5.26
C VAL A 150 -2.59 11.11 -6.48
N GLN A 151 -2.00 12.25 -6.80
CA GLN A 151 -2.37 13.05 -7.96
C GLN A 151 -2.15 12.25 -9.25
N GLU A 152 -0.99 11.60 -9.40
CA GLU A 152 -0.68 10.73 -10.55
C GLU A 152 -1.70 9.61 -10.74
N ALA A 153 -2.22 9.03 -9.65
CA ALA A 153 -3.21 7.96 -9.73
C ALA A 153 -4.62 8.44 -10.11
N LEU A 154 -4.91 9.74 -9.97
CA LEU A 154 -6.21 10.35 -10.24
C LEU A 154 -6.30 10.96 -11.64
N ASP A 155 -5.17 11.36 -12.21
CA ASP A 155 -5.02 11.91 -13.57
C ASP A 155 -5.16 10.82 -14.65
#